data_AF-A0A9Q2NN70-F1
#
_entry.id   AF-A0A9Q2NN70-F1
#
_cell.length_a   1.000
_cell.length_b   1.000
_cell.length_c   1.000
_cell.angle_alpha   90.00
_cell.angle_beta   90.00
_cell.angle_gamma   90.00
#
_symmetry.space_group_name_H-M   'P 1'
#
loop_
_entity.id
_entity.type
_entity.pdbx_description
1 polymer ?
#
loop_
_entity_poly.entity_id
_entity_poly.type
_entity_poly.pdbx_seq_one_letter_code
_entity_poly.pdbx_strand_id
1 'polypeptide(L)'
;MNTSLALFPALFLMTITASGYALATIGMKLSAQSPPALSFAIIGLGLAGAALAEITLLRHASLPLVYLGIVVTETLLVLAYASWAHSGISLTQIGGAVLVLAGFALVCLEH
;
A
#
# COMPACT_ATOMS: atom_id res chain seq x y z
N MET A 1 15.68 19.70 -18.04
CA MET A 1 15.51 18.27 -18.39
C MET A 1 16.05 17.45 -17.22
N ASN A 2 15.19 16.75 -16.46
CA ASN A 2 15.52 15.61 -15.54
C ASN A 2 14.38 15.24 -14.56
N THR A 3 13.17 15.79 -14.67
CA THR A 3 12.03 15.45 -13.80
C THR A 3 11.57 13.99 -13.94
N SER A 4 11.70 13.40 -15.13
CA SER A 4 11.26 12.02 -15.40
C SER A 4 12.10 10.95 -14.67
N LEU A 5 13.39 11.20 -14.45
CA LEU A 5 14.31 10.26 -13.80
C LEU A 5 14.19 10.27 -12.27
N ALA A 6 13.65 11.33 -11.66
CA ALA A 6 13.38 11.40 -10.22
C ALA A 6 12.02 10.78 -9.83
N LEU A 7 11.06 10.80 -10.77
CA LEU A 7 9.71 10.27 -10.57
C LEU A 7 9.71 8.72 -10.56
N PHE A 8 10.51 8.10 -11.42
CA PHE A 8 10.62 6.64 -11.49
C PHE A 8 11.08 5.98 -10.17
N PRO A 9 12.19 6.40 -9.51
CA PRO A 9 12.59 5.84 -8.24
C PRO A 9 11.59 6.14 -7.12
N ALA A 10 10.92 7.29 -7.15
CA ALA A 10 9.89 7.62 -6.17
C ALA A 10 8.66 6.70 -6.28
N LEU A 11 8.16 6.47 -7.50
CA LEU A 11 7.06 5.52 -7.75
C LEU A 11 7.46 4.09 -7.42
N PHE A 12 8.68 3.70 -7.78
CA PHE A 12 9.21 2.37 -7.46
C PHE A 12 9.25 2.15 -5.95
N LEU A 13 9.85 3.08 -5.19
CA LEU A 13 9.90 3.01 -3.73
C LEU A 13 8.48 3.03 -3.12
N MET A 14 7.57 3.85 -3.64
CA MET A 14 6.17 3.89 -3.22
C MET A 14 5.48 2.53 -3.39
N THR A 15 5.66 1.88 -4.54
CA THR A 15 5.09 0.54 -4.78
C THR A 15 5.69 -0.53 -3.87
N ILE A 16 6.99 -0.45 -3.56
CA ILE A 16 7.65 -1.34 -2.60
C ILE A 16 7.07 -1.12 -1.20
N THR A 17 6.97 0.14 -0.75
CA THR A 17 6.41 0.49 0.55
C THR A 17 4.98 -0.02 0.68
N ALA A 18 4.14 0.27 -0.30
CA ALA A 18 2.75 -0.19 -0.34
C ALA A 18 2.65 -1.73 -0.37
N SER A 19 3.55 -2.41 -1.09
CA SER A 19 3.60 -3.88 -1.10
C SER A 19 3.98 -4.44 0.27
N GLY A 20 4.93 -3.82 0.97
CA GLY A 20 5.31 -4.21 2.33
C GLY A 20 4.15 -4.05 3.32
N TYR A 21 3.42 -2.93 3.25
CA TYR A 21 2.21 -2.74 4.05
C TYR A 21 1.11 -3.73 3.68
N ALA A 22 0.86 -3.96 2.39
CA ALA A 22 -0.13 -4.92 1.94
C ALA A 22 0.20 -6.35 2.42
N LEU A 23 1.47 -6.76 2.36
CA LEU A 23 1.94 -8.04 2.90
C LEU A 23 1.72 -8.14 4.41
N ALA A 24 2.00 -7.06 5.16
CA ALA A 24 1.73 -7.04 6.59
C ALA A 24 0.21 -7.14 6.87
N THR A 25 -0.61 -6.43 6.10
CA THR A 25 -2.08 -6.48 6.19
C THR A 25 -2.63 -7.87 5.90
N ILE A 26 -2.11 -8.55 4.87
CA ILE A 26 -2.46 -9.94 4.56
C ILE A 26 -1.98 -10.87 5.68
N GLY A 27 -0.77 -10.69 6.20
CA GLY A 27 -0.23 -11.46 7.32
C GLY A 27 -1.10 -11.33 8.58
N MET A 28 -1.63 -10.15 8.87
CA MET A 28 -2.60 -9.93 9.95
C MET A 28 -3.89 -10.72 9.71
N LYS A 29 -4.37 -10.78 8.45
CA LYS A 29 -5.55 -11.59 8.11
C LYS A 29 -5.29 -13.10 8.30
N LEU A 30 -4.11 -13.57 7.93
CA LEU A 30 -3.70 -14.97 8.09
C LEU A 30 -3.51 -15.36 9.56
N SER A 31 -3.00 -14.45 10.40
CA SER A 31 -2.85 -14.71 11.84
C SER A 31 -4.18 -14.96 12.54
N ALA A 32 -5.27 -14.39 12.02
CA ALA A 32 -6.61 -14.62 12.54
C ALA A 32 -7.15 -16.03 12.24
N GLN A 33 -6.53 -16.79 11.33
CA GLN A 33 -7.04 -18.09 10.85
C GLN A 33 -6.06 -19.26 11.04
N SER A 34 -4.75 -19.01 11.16
CA SER A 34 -3.68 -20.02 11.09
C SER A 34 -2.64 -19.84 12.21
N PRO A 35 -1.74 -20.82 12.45
CA PRO A 35 -0.78 -20.79 13.56
C PRO A 35 0.04 -19.48 13.60
N PRO A 36 0.26 -18.90 14.79
CA PRO A 36 0.70 -17.52 14.95
C PRO A 36 2.10 -17.23 14.40
N ALA A 37 3.04 -18.19 14.49
CA ALA A 37 4.46 -17.93 14.28
C ALA A 37 4.81 -17.45 12.86
N LEU A 38 4.29 -18.10 11.83
CA LEU A 38 4.60 -17.76 10.43
C LEU A 38 3.92 -16.44 10.03
N SER A 39 2.71 -16.19 10.51
CA SER A 39 1.97 -14.95 10.27
C SER A 39 2.68 -13.74 10.86
N PHE A 40 3.22 -13.84 12.09
CA PHE A 40 4.02 -12.76 12.68
C PHE A 40 5.32 -12.49 11.94
N ALA A 41 5.96 -13.52 11.39
CA ALA A 41 7.15 -13.33 10.56
C ALA A 41 6.82 -12.54 9.28
N ILE A 42 5.72 -12.86 8.59
CA ILE A 42 5.26 -12.13 7.41
C ILE A 42 4.94 -10.67 7.76
N ILE A 43 4.21 -10.45 8.86
CA ILE A 43 3.87 -9.10 9.34
C ILE A 43 5.15 -8.30 9.60
N GLY A 44 6.08 -8.87 10.37
CA GLY A 44 7.33 -8.20 10.73
C GLY A 44 8.20 -7.87 9.53
N LEU A 45 8.35 -8.81 8.59
CA LEU A 45 9.13 -8.60 7.36
C LEU A 45 8.48 -7.55 6.45
N GLY A 46 7.16 -7.59 6.28
CA GLY A 46 6.41 -6.61 5.50
C GLY A 46 6.54 -5.19 6.06
N LEU A 47 6.35 -5.02 7.38
CA LEU A 47 6.50 -3.74 8.07
C LEU A 47 7.93 -3.22 8.03
N ALA A 48 8.93 -4.07 8.29
CA ALA A 48 10.33 -3.67 8.25
C ALA A 48 10.73 -3.21 6.84
N GLY A 49 10.34 -3.96 5.80
CA GLY A 49 10.60 -3.60 4.42
C GLY A 49 9.90 -2.29 4.03
N ALA A 50 8.63 -2.13 4.39
CA ALA A 50 7.87 -0.91 4.14
C ALA A 50 8.50 0.32 4.80
N ALA A 51 8.85 0.22 6.09
CA ALA A 51 9.45 1.31 6.85
C ALA A 51 10.81 1.74 6.27
N LEU A 52 11.66 0.79 5.87
CA LEU A 52 12.96 1.10 5.25
C LEU A 52 12.77 1.82 3.90
N ALA A 53 11.86 1.33 3.06
CA ALA A 53 11.54 1.96 1.78
C ALA A 53 10.94 3.36 1.98
N GLU A 54 10.03 3.52 2.95
CA GLU A 54 9.38 4.79 3.27
C GLU A 54 10.38 5.84 3.78
N ILE A 55 11.31 5.47 4.68
CA ILE A 55 12.38 6.35 5.15
C ILE A 55 13.21 6.89 3.98
N THR A 56 13.47 6.07 2.96
CA THR A 56 14.22 6.52 1.77
C THR A 56 13.39 7.40 0.84
N LEU A 57 12.09 7.11 0.71
CA LEU A 57 11.16 7.86 -0.13
C LEU A 57 10.90 9.27 0.41
N LEU A 58 10.66 9.39 1.73
CA LEU A 58 10.39 10.67 2.39
C LEU A 58 11.56 11.64 2.37
N ARG A 59 12.78 11.18 2.08
CA ARG A 59 13.94 12.06 1.87
C ARG A 59 13.87 12.85 0.56
N HIS A 60 13.02 12.45 -0.39
CA HIS A 60 13.04 12.96 -1.76
C HIS A 60 11.69 13.48 -2.26
N ALA A 61 10.60 13.30 -1.50
CA ALA A 61 9.25 13.62 -1.96
C ALA A 61 8.38 14.23 -0.84
N SER A 62 7.35 14.97 -1.23
CA SER A 62 6.41 15.63 -0.31
C SER A 62 5.54 14.62 0.44
N LEU A 63 5.49 14.77 1.77
CA LEU A 63 4.71 13.94 2.70
C LEU A 63 3.29 13.61 2.20
N PRO A 64 2.44 14.59 1.80
CA PRO A 64 1.04 14.30 1.49
C PRO A 64 0.85 13.35 0.31
N LEU A 65 1.47 13.66 -0.84
CA LEU A 65 1.37 12.84 -2.06
C LEU A 65 1.95 11.44 -1.88
N VAL A 66 3.05 11.31 -1.13
CA VAL A 66 3.68 10.03 -0.85
C VAL A 66 2.75 9.12 -0.05
N TYR A 67 2.25 9.61 1.09
CA TYR A 67 1.39 8.82 1.96
C TYR A 67 0.08 8.44 1.26
N LEU A 68 -0.55 9.38 0.56
CA LEU A 68 -1.79 9.13 -0.14
C LEU A 68 -1.60 8.10 -1.27
N GLY A 69 -0.48 8.19 -2.01
CA GLY A 69 -0.12 7.23 -3.04
C GLY A 69 0.17 5.82 -2.49
N ILE A 70 0.84 5.72 -1.33
CA ILE A 70 1.05 4.45 -0.63
C ILE A 70 -0.30 3.85 -0.24
N VAL A 71 -1.19 4.62 0.40
CA VAL A 71 -2.50 4.15 0.86
C VAL A 71 -3.38 3.66 -0.29
N VAL A 72 -3.42 4.39 -1.41
CA VAL A 72 -4.15 3.95 -2.61
C VAL A 72 -3.58 2.64 -3.14
N THR A 73 -2.26 2.57 -3.28
CA THR A 73 -1.60 1.38 -3.82
C THR A 73 -1.81 0.17 -2.91
N GLU A 74 -1.66 0.33 -1.59
CA GLU A 74 -1.92 -0.71 -0.60
C GLU A 74 -3.38 -1.18 -0.70
N THR A 75 -4.33 -0.25 -0.76
CA THR A 75 -5.77 -0.57 -0.86
C THR A 75 -6.05 -1.42 -2.09
N LEU A 76 -5.48 -1.07 -3.25
CA LEU A 76 -5.62 -1.85 -4.48
C LEU A 76 -5.00 -3.24 -4.35
N LEU A 77 -3.80 -3.36 -3.75
CA LEU A 77 -3.13 -4.64 -3.54
C LEU A 77 -3.91 -5.56 -2.59
N VAL A 78 -4.44 -5.01 -1.49
CA VAL A 78 -5.24 -5.75 -0.52
C VAL A 78 -6.57 -6.21 -1.14
N LEU A 79 -7.21 -5.38 -1.97
CA LEU A 79 -8.41 -5.76 -2.71
C LEU A 79 -8.13 -6.81 -3.77
N ALA A 80 -7.01 -6.70 -4.48
CA ALA A 80 -6.58 -7.71 -5.45
C ALA A 80 -6.31 -9.05 -4.77
N TYR A 81 -5.69 -9.05 -3.59
CA TYR A 81 -5.55 -10.26 -2.79
C TYR A 81 -6.91 -10.79 -2.31
N ALA A 82 -7.80 -9.92 -1.82
CA ALA A 82 -9.11 -10.32 -1.34
C ALA A 82 -9.97 -10.93 -2.47
N SER A 83 -9.91 -10.38 -3.68
CA SER A 83 -10.62 -10.89 -4.85
C SER A 83 -10.06 -12.21 -5.37
N TRP A 84 -8.77 -12.48 -5.16
CA TRP A 84 -8.15 -13.75 -5.49
C TRP A 84 -8.40 -14.82 -4.42
N ALA A 85 -8.31 -14.45 -3.14
CA ALA A 85 -8.44 -15.38 -2.02
C ALA A 85 -9.90 -15.75 -1.67
N HIS A 86 -10.87 -14.90 -2.02
CA HIS A 86 -12.31 -15.15 -1.80
C HIS A 86 -13.08 -15.10 -3.13
N SER A 87 -14.23 -15.76 -3.20
CA SER A 87 -15.07 -15.83 -4.42
C SER A 87 -15.79 -14.52 -4.80
N GLY A 88 -15.32 -13.35 -4.35
CA GLY A 88 -15.87 -12.05 -4.71
C GLY A 88 -15.47 -10.92 -3.78
N ILE A 89 -15.57 -9.69 -4.29
CA ILE A 89 -15.38 -8.44 -3.52
C ILE A 89 -16.76 -7.99 -3.02
N SER A 90 -16.88 -7.69 -1.72
CA SER A 90 -18.11 -7.15 -1.14
C SER A 90 -18.38 -5.73 -1.64
N LEU A 91 -19.66 -5.34 -1.77
CA LEU A 91 -20.05 -3.98 -2.13
C LEU A 91 -19.48 -2.93 -1.15
N THR A 92 -19.34 -3.29 0.12
CA THR A 92 -18.71 -2.43 1.14
C THR A 92 -17.22 -2.19 0.88
N GLN A 93 -16.50 -3.21 0.42
CA GLN A 93 -15.08 -3.10 0.07
C GLN A 93 -14.88 -2.22 -1.16
N ILE A 94 -15.74 -2.37 -2.17
CA ILE A 94 -15.75 -1.52 -3.36
C ILE A 94 -16.04 -0.06 -2.97
N GLY A 95 -17.07 0.17 -2.14
CA GLY A 95 -17.41 1.52 -1.68
C GLY A 95 -16.26 2.19 -0.91
N GLY A 96 -15.60 1.45 -0.03
CA GLY A 96 -14.39 1.93 0.66
C GLY A 96 -13.25 2.28 -0.30
N ALA A 97 -12.99 1.41 -1.28
CA ALA A 97 -11.97 1.64 -2.30
C ALA A 97 -12.24 2.92 -3.11
N VAL A 98 -13.50 3.13 -3.51
CA VAL A 98 -13.93 4.31 -4.26
C VAL A 98 -13.72 5.58 -3.43
N LEU A 99 -14.01 5.57 -2.13
CA LEU A 99 -13.75 6.73 -1.27
C LEU A 99 -12.26 7.06 -1.16
N VAL A 100 -11.40 6.06 -1.02
CA VAL A 100 -9.94 6.25 -0.98
C VAL A 100 -9.43 6.83 -2.31
N LEU A 101 -9.88 6.27 -3.43
CA LEU A 101 -9.51 6.74 -4.77
C LEU A 101 -10.03 8.15 -5.05
N ALA A 102 -11.25 8.47 -4.61
CA ALA A 102 -11.83 9.82 -4.76
C ALA A 102 -11.05 10.85 -3.94
N GLY A 103 -10.65 10.51 -2.71
CA GLY A 103 -9.79 11.35 -1.88
C GLY A 103 -8.42 11.59 -2.53
N PHE A 104 -7.83 10.57 -3.14
CA PHE A 104 -6.58 10.71 -3.89
C PHE A 104 -6.72 11.60 -5.12
N ALA A 105 -7.78 11.39 -5.92
CA ALA A 105 -8.06 12.21 -7.08
C ALA A 105 -8.25 13.69 -6.71
N LEU A 106 -8.95 13.99 -5.61
CA LEU A 106 -9.13 15.35 -5.10
C LEU A 106 -7.78 16.03 -4.81
N VAL A 107 -6.89 15.35 -4.08
CA VAL A 107 -5.57 15.91 -3.72
C VAL A 107 -4.69 16.10 -4.94
N CYS A 108 -4.76 15.20 -5.94
CA CYS A 108 -4.05 15.36 -7.19
C CYS A 108 -4.56 16.53 -8.06
N LEU A 109 -5.81 16.98 -7.87
CA LEU A 109 -6.35 18.14 -8.60
C LEU A 109 -5.91 19.49 -8.00
N GLU A 110 -5.51 19.51 -6.72
CA GLU A 110 -5.05 20.72 -6.03
C GLU A 110 -3.54 20.96 -6.15
N HIS A 111 -2.78 20.01 -6.72
CA HIS A 111 -1.33 20.06 -6.92
C HIS A 111 -0.95 20.16 -8.39
#